data_AF-A0A952HAB3-F1
#
_entry.id   AF-A0A952HAB3-F1
#
_cell.length_a   1.000
_cell.length_b   1.000
_cell.length_c   1.000
_cell.angle_alpha   90.00
_cell.angle_beta   90.00
_cell.angle_gamma   90.00
#
_symmetry.space_group_name_H-M   'P 1'
#
loop_
_entity.id
_entity.type
_entity.pdbx_description
1 polymer ?
#
loop_
_entity_poly.entity_id
_entity_poly.type
_entity_poly.pdbx_seq_one_letter_code
_entity_poly.pdbx_strand_id
1 'polypeptide(L)' 'TDDVLEHEAIHKQQWQKYGMLFPFLYFLAGRDPLRNRFEIEAGLEKGGYL' A
#
# COMPACT_ATOMS: atom_id res chain seq x y z
N THR A 1 -14.86 -7.22 0.73
CA THR A 1 -15.49 -6.22 -0.17
C THR A 1 -14.62 -6.11 -1.40
N ASP A 2 -15.17 -5.66 -2.53
CA ASP A 2 -14.40 -5.45 -3.77
C ASP A 2 -13.28 -4.42 -3.55
N ASP A 3 -13.53 -3.40 -2.72
CA ASP A 3 -12.58 -2.32 -2.42
C ASP A 3 -11.23 -2.80 -1.87
N VAL A 4 -11.24 -3.73 -0.90
CA VAL A 4 -9.99 -4.27 -0.32
C VAL A 4 -9.19 -5.00 -1.40
N LEU A 5 -9.84 -5.69 -2.34
CA LEU A 5 -9.13 -6.37 -3.42
C LEU A 5 -8.49 -5.38 -4.39
N GLU A 6 -9.15 -4.24 -4.66
CA GLU A 6 -8.56 -3.16 -5.45
C GLU A 6 -7.36 -2.52 -4.75
N HIS A 7 -7.42 -2.34 -3.43
CA HIS A 7 -6.30 -1.86 -2.62
C HIS A 7 -5.10 -2.82 -2.69
N GLU A 8 -5.33 -4.12 -2.47
CA GLU A 8 -4.30 -5.16 -2.55
C GLU A 8 -3.73 -5.31 -3.98
N ALA A 9 -4.51 -5.00 -5.02
CA ALA A 9 -4.02 -5.01 -6.40
C ALA A 9 -2.93 -3.96 -6.63
N ILE A 10 -3.02 -2.79 -5.98
CA ILE A 10 -1.97 -1.77 -6.02
C ILE A 10 -0.73 -2.24 -5.26
N HIS A 11 -0.88 -2.86 -4.09
CA HIS A 11 0.27 -3.45 -3.39
C HIS A 11 0.97 -4.54 -4.21
N LYS A 12 0.20 -5.35 -4.93
CA LYS A 12 0.77 -6.32 -5.89
C LYS A 12 1.59 -5.63 -6.98
N GLN A 13 1.10 -4.53 -7.56
CA GLN A 13 1.85 -3.77 -8.56
C GLN A 13 3.11 -3.12 -7.98
N GLN A 14 3.02 -2.57 -6.77
CA GLN A 14 4.17 -2.03 -6.04
C GLN A 14 5.21 -3.13 -5.77
N TRP A 15 4.78 -4.33 -5.36
CA TRP A 15 5.65 -5.48 -5.19
C TRP A 15 6.31 -5.90 -6.51
N GLN A 16 5.58 -5.94 -7.62
CA GLN A 16 6.15 -6.24 -8.94
C GLN A 16 7.17 -5.20 -9.38
N LYS A 17 6.96 -3.92 -9.03
CA LYS A 17 7.85 -2.81 -9.38
C LYS A 17 9.14 -2.79 -8.57
N TYR A 18 9.05 -2.97 -7.26
CA TYR A 18 10.19 -2.83 -6.35
C TYR A 18 10.81 -4.17 -5.92
N GLY A 19 10.13 -5.28 -6.19
CA GLY A 19 10.58 -6.62 -5.83
C GLY A 19 10.87 -6.76 -4.33
N MET A 20 11.96 -7.44 -4.00
CA MET A 20 12.38 -7.67 -2.61
C MET A 20 12.79 -6.41 -1.84
N LEU A 21 12.95 -5.27 -2.52
CA LEU A 21 13.17 -3.99 -1.82
C LEU A 21 11.88 -3.40 -1.26
N PHE A 22 10.71 -3.87 -1.71
CA PHE A 22 9.42 -3.29 -1.32
C PHE A 22 9.19 -3.26 0.20
N PRO A 23 9.43 -4.33 0.99
CA PRO A 23 9.25 -4.27 2.44
C PRO A 23 10.10 -3.20 3.14
N PHE A 24 11.32 -2.95 2.65
CA PHE A 24 12.20 -1.92 3.19
C PHE A 24 11.71 -0.52 2.82
N LEU A 25 11.33 -0.30 1.56
CA LEU A 25 10.78 0.98 1.12
C LEU A 25 9.48 1.29 1.86
N TYR A 26 8.62 0.30 2.02
CA TYR A 26 7.36 0.40 2.76
C TYR A 26 7.61 0.78 4.21
N PHE A 27 8.56 0.12 4.88
CA PHE A 27 8.95 0.45 6.25
C PHE A 27 9.50 1.89 6.39
N LEU A 28 10.35 2.31 5.43
CA LEU A 28 10.90 3.67 5.40
C LEU A 28 9.84 4.75 5.13
N ALA A 29 8.74 4.39 4.46
CA ALA A 29 7.61 5.30 4.25
C ALA A 29 6.79 5.59 5.52
N GLY A 30 7.07 4.90 6.62
CA GLY A 30 6.49 5.14 7.94
C GLY A 30 5.45 4.11 8.36
N ARG A 31 5.22 4.05 9.68
CA ARG A 31 4.24 3.12 10.29
C ARG A 31 2.81 3.65 10.32
N ASP A 32 2.62 4.95 10.14
CA ASP A 32 1.31 5.57 10.08
C ASP A 32 0.76 5.40 8.65
N PRO A 33 -0.30 4.59 8.43
CA PRO A 33 -0.85 4.35 7.10
C PRO A 33 -1.36 5.64 6.44
N LEU A 34 -1.82 6.62 7.22
CA LEU A 34 -2.30 7.91 6.70
C LEU A 34 -1.16 8.79 6.16
N ARG A 35 0.10 8.41 6.44
CA ARG A 35 1.31 9.13 5.97
C ARG A 35 2.18 8.25 5.06
N ASN A 36 1.90 6.96 5.00
CA ASN A 36 2.64 6.02 4.18
C ASN A 36 2.22 6.19 2.72
N ARG A 37 3.13 6.66 1.87
CA ARG A 37 2.83 6.90 0.46
C ARG A 37 2.26 5.68 -0.28
N PHE A 38 2.65 4.46 0.13
CA PHE A 38 2.20 3.23 -0.52
C PHE A 38 0.76 2.87 -0.15
N GLU A 39 0.36 3.13 1.09
CA GLU A 39 -1.02 3.00 1.58
C GLU A 39 -1.94 4.06 0.97
N ILE A 40 -1.44 5.30 0.87
CA ILE A 40 -2.16 6.40 0.22
C ILE A 40 -2.38 6.08 -1.26
N GLU A 41 -1.36 5.58 -1.96
CA GLU A 41 -1.45 5.18 -3.36
C GLU A 41 -2.38 3.97 -3.57
N ALA A 42 -2.43 3.04 -2.62
CA ALA A 42 -3.36 1.91 -2.62
C ALA A 42 -4.81 2.31 -2.26
N GLY A 43 -5.03 3.54 -1.79
CA GLY A 43 -6.34 4.08 -1.44
C GLY A 43 -6.73 3.73 -0.01
N LEU A 44 -6.78 4.75 0.85
CA LEU A 44 -7.03 4.58 2.28
C LEU A 44 -8.45 4.11 2.62
N GLU A 45 -9.47 4.64 1.93
CA GLU A 45 -10.88 4.21 2.11
C GLU A 45 -11.04 2.73 1.72
N LYS A 46 -10.40 2.33 0.62
CA LYS A 46 -10.44 0.96 0.12
C LYS A 46 -9.71 -0.03 1.03
N GLY A 47 -8.66 0.43 1.70
CA GLY A 47 -7.95 -0.28 2.76
C GLY A 47 -8.65 -0.23 4.14
N GLY A 48 -9.76 0.50 4.27
CA GLY A 48 -10.52 0.62 5.52
C GLY A 48 -9.88 1.50 6.60
N TYR A 49 -9.00 2.42 6.21
CA TYR A 49 -8.37 3.38 7.12
C TYR A 49 -9.17 4.67 7.34
N LEU A 50 -10.20 4.89 6.52
CA LEU A 50 -11.11 6.04 6.56
C LEU A 50 -12.57 5.60 6.62
#